data_AF-A0A2Z6MB53-F1
#
_entry.id   AF-A0A2Z6MB53-F1
#
_cell.length_a   1.000
_cell.length_b   1.000
_cell.length_c   1.000
_cell.angle_alpha   90.00
_cell.angle_beta   90.00
_cell.angle_gamma   90.00
#
_symmetry.space_group_name_H-M   'P 1'
#
loop_
_entity.id
_entity.type
_entity.pdbx_description
1 polymer ?
#
loop_
_entity_poly.entity_id
_entity_poly.type
_entity_poly.pdbx_seq_one_letter_code
_entity_poly.pdbx_strand_id
1 'polypeptide(L)'
;MLSCAGADRLQTGMRGAFGKPLGTCARVAIGQVLLSVRCKDGNSHHAQEALRRAKFKFPGRQKIIVSRKWGFTKFNRTDYLSFLGATDHWLTANPDKLF
;
A
#
# COMPACT_ATOMS: atom_id res chain seq x y z
N MET A 1 -22.27 -19.11 13.89
CA MET A 1 -23.35 -19.02 14.90
C MET A 1 -24.66 -18.97 14.13
N LEU A 2 -25.64 -19.78 14.52
CA LEU A 2 -26.95 -19.78 13.86
C LEU A 2 -27.77 -18.62 14.41
N SER A 3 -28.37 -17.82 13.53
CA SER A 3 -29.23 -16.68 13.91
C SER A 3 -30.72 -17.04 13.96
N CYS A 4 -31.06 -18.34 13.90
CA CYS A 4 -32.44 -18.83 13.83
C CYS A 4 -33.04 -19.08 15.23
N ALA A 5 -34.38 -19.08 15.34
CA ALA A 5 -35.07 -19.45 16.58
C ALA A 5 -34.74 -20.91 16.98
N GLY A 6 -34.43 -21.14 18.26
CA GLY A 6 -34.01 -22.46 18.76
C GLY A 6 -32.57 -22.84 18.41
N ALA A 7 -31.69 -21.89 18.06
CA ALA A 7 -30.28 -22.13 17.78
C ALA A 7 -29.53 -22.82 18.94
N ASP A 8 -29.96 -22.59 20.17
CA ASP A 8 -29.50 -23.23 21.40
C ASP A 8 -29.62 -24.77 21.39
N ARG A 9 -30.59 -25.32 20.64
CA ARG A 9 -30.78 -26.77 20.51
C ARG A 9 -29.81 -27.42 19.52
N LEU A 10 -29.29 -26.66 18.58
CA LEU A 10 -28.48 -27.15 17.45
C LEU A 10 -27.01 -26.72 17.52
N GLN A 11 -26.73 -25.59 18.18
CA GLN A 11 -25.40 -25.04 18.30
C GLN A 11 -24.76 -25.46 19.63
N THR A 12 -23.50 -25.87 19.59
CA THR A 12 -22.71 -26.29 20.77
C THR A 12 -22.18 -25.12 21.61
N GLY A 13 -22.73 -23.91 21.44
CA GLY A 13 -22.22 -22.69 22.06
C GLY A 13 -20.74 -22.44 21.72
N MET A 14 -19.90 -22.34 22.76
CA MET A 14 -18.45 -22.11 22.65
C MET A 14 -17.60 -23.39 22.64
N ARG A 15 -18.22 -24.57 22.69
CA ARG A 15 -17.49 -25.85 22.62
C ARG A 15 -16.95 -26.04 21.20
N GLY A 16 -15.63 -26.17 21.06
CA GLY A 16 -14.96 -26.31 19.75
C GLY A 16 -14.92 -25.02 18.93
N ALA A 17 -14.74 -23.87 19.57
CA ALA A 17 -14.83 -22.54 18.94
C ALA A 17 -13.72 -22.19 17.92
N PHE A 18 -12.82 -23.11 17.56
CA PHE A 18 -11.83 -22.84 16.53
C PHE A 18 -12.52 -22.65 15.18
N GLY A 19 -12.37 -21.46 14.60
CA GLY A 19 -13.04 -21.07 13.37
C GLY A 19 -12.53 -21.82 12.15
N LYS A 20 -13.37 -21.88 11.11
CA LYS A 20 -12.92 -22.22 9.77
C LYS A 20 -12.27 -20.98 9.13
N PRO A 21 -11.25 -21.14 8.27
CA PRO A 21 -10.64 -20.00 7.61
C PRO A 21 -11.68 -19.28 6.73
N LEU A 22 -11.81 -17.97 6.91
CA LEU A 22 -12.69 -17.12 6.11
C LEU A 22 -11.97 -15.83 5.73
N GLY A 23 -11.70 -15.67 4.44
CA GLY A 23 -11.01 -14.50 3.89
C GLY A 23 -9.53 -14.43 4.23
N THR A 24 -8.89 -13.36 3.77
CA THR A 24 -7.49 -13.03 4.04
C THR A 24 -7.39 -11.59 4.53
N CYS A 25 -6.35 -11.27 5.29
CA CYS A 25 -6.09 -9.93 5.77
C CYS A 25 -4.61 -9.58 5.64
N ALA A 26 -4.31 -8.30 5.40
CA ALA A 26 -2.95 -7.78 5.40
C ALA A 26 -2.63 -7.14 6.77
N ARG A 27 -1.52 -7.54 7.38
CA ARG A 27 -1.01 -6.92 8.61
C ARG A 27 -0.14 -5.72 8.22
N VAL A 28 -0.46 -4.54 8.76
CA VAL A 28 0.18 -3.28 8.39
C VAL A 28 0.69 -2.57 9.64
N ALA A 29 1.95 -2.16 9.64
CA ALA A 29 2.57 -1.38 10.71
C ALA A 29 2.37 0.13 10.53
N ILE A 30 2.60 0.90 11.60
CA ILE A 30 2.52 2.37 11.54
C ILE A 30 3.62 2.89 10.61
N GLY A 31 3.24 3.74 9.66
CA GLY A 31 4.17 4.32 8.67
C GLY A 31 4.48 3.39 7.48
N GLN A 32 3.97 2.17 7.47
CA GLN A 32 4.09 1.29 6.31
C GLN A 32 3.26 1.83 5.14
N VAL A 33 3.87 1.82 3.95
CA VAL A 33 3.22 2.30 2.72
C VAL A 33 2.22 1.25 2.23
N LEU A 34 0.97 1.65 2.08
CA LEU A 34 -0.12 0.80 1.58
C LEU A 34 -0.20 0.80 0.05
N LEU A 35 -0.23 2.00 -0.53
CA LEU A 35 -0.37 2.24 -1.95
C LEU A 35 0.69 3.24 -2.38
N SER A 36 1.30 2.98 -3.54
CA SER A 36 2.26 3.87 -4.18
C SER A 36 1.87 4.08 -5.62
N VAL A 37 1.86 5.34 -6.07
CA VAL A 37 1.50 5.72 -7.44
C VAL A 37 2.63 6.59 -8.02
N ARG A 38 3.08 6.24 -9.21
CA ARG A 38 4.02 7.05 -10.00
C ARG A 38 3.26 7.70 -11.14
N CYS A 39 3.38 9.01 -11.28
CA CYS A 39 2.77 9.77 -12.36
C CYS A 39 3.72 10.87 -12.84
N LYS A 40 3.44 11.46 -14.00
CA LYS A 40 4.09 12.70 -14.46
C LYS A 40 3.60 13.88 -13.60
N ASP A 41 4.42 14.92 -13.46
CA ASP A 41 4.13 16.05 -12.56
C ASP A 41 2.79 16.74 -12.84
N GLY A 42 2.38 16.83 -14.12
CA GLY A 42 1.10 17.41 -14.51
C GLY A 42 -0.13 16.67 -13.96
N ASN A 43 -0.01 15.37 -13.67
CA ASN A 43 -1.11 14.55 -13.16
C ASN A 43 -1.08 14.38 -11.63
N SER A 44 -0.17 15.09 -10.94
CA SER A 44 0.03 14.97 -9.50
C SER A 44 -1.24 15.28 -8.70
N HIS A 45 -1.99 16.31 -9.09
CA HIS A 45 -3.25 16.69 -8.44
C HIS A 45 -4.31 15.57 -8.54
N HIS A 46 -4.45 14.96 -9.73
CA HIS A 46 -5.37 13.85 -9.93
C HIS A 46 -4.98 12.62 -9.11
N ALA A 47 -3.68 12.33 -8.99
CA ALA A 47 -3.19 11.23 -8.16
C ALA A 47 -3.47 11.45 -6.67
N GLN A 48 -3.30 12.68 -6.16
CA GLN A 48 -3.62 13.01 -4.77
C GLN A 48 -5.11 12.85 -4.47
N GLU A 49 -5.98 13.30 -5.38
CA GLU A 49 -7.43 13.16 -5.23
C GLU A 49 -7.86 11.68 -5.30
N ALA A 50 -7.25 10.87 -6.16
CA ALA A 50 -7.50 9.44 -6.21
C ALA A 50 -7.12 8.74 -4.89
N LEU A 51 -5.96 9.08 -4.31
CA LEU A 51 -5.54 8.55 -3.01
C LEU A 51 -6.43 9.03 -1.86
N ARG A 52 -6.94 10.26 -1.94
CA ARG A 52 -7.93 10.78 -0.97
C ARG A 52 -9.22 9.97 -1.02
N ARG A 53 -9.69 9.59 -2.21
CA ARG A 53 -10.86 8.71 -2.37
C ARG A 53 -10.60 7.30 -1.88
N ALA A 54 -9.44 6.74 -2.20
CA ALA A 54 -9.04 5.40 -1.75
C ALA A 54 -8.94 5.31 -0.21
N LYS A 55 -8.46 6.37 0.44
CA LYS A 55 -8.38 6.46 1.91
C LYS A 55 -9.71 6.15 2.61
N PHE A 56 -10.86 6.54 2.04
CA PHE A 56 -12.18 6.26 2.64
C PHE A 56 -12.56 4.77 2.65
N LYS A 57 -11.86 3.93 1.88
CA LYS A 57 -12.09 2.48 1.84
C LYS A 57 -11.22 1.73 2.86
N PHE A 58 -10.26 2.40 3.47
CA PHE A 58 -9.42 1.81 4.51
C PHE A 58 -9.86 2.27 5.90
N PRO A 59 -9.88 1.37 6.90
CA PRO A 59 -10.18 1.76 8.27
C PRO A 59 -9.04 2.61 8.86
N GLY A 60 -9.37 3.59 9.69
CA GLY A 60 -8.40 4.40 10.45
C GLY A 60 -7.96 5.71 9.76
N ARG A 61 -6.78 6.21 10.12
CA ARG A 61 -6.23 7.48 9.63
C ARG A 61 -5.02 7.23 8.72
N GLN A 62 -5.20 7.40 7.42
CA GLN A 62 -4.11 7.34 6.44
C GLN A 62 -3.58 8.76 6.13
N LYS A 63 -2.28 8.85 5.92
CA LYS A 63 -1.60 10.07 5.44
C LYS A 63 -1.25 9.90 3.96
N ILE A 64 -1.47 10.94 3.18
CA ILE A 64 -1.05 11.02 1.78
C ILE A 64 0.22 11.88 1.77
N ILE A 65 1.29 11.34 1.21
CA ILE A 65 2.62 11.97 1.23
C ILE A 65 3.17 11.95 -0.19
N VAL A 66 3.70 13.08 -0.64
CA VAL A 66 4.46 13.16 -1.89
C VAL A 66 5.91 12.79 -1.58
N SER A 67 6.41 11.75 -2.24
CA SER A 67 7.80 11.30 -2.08
C SER A 67 8.76 12.29 -2.74
N ARG A 68 9.95 12.47 -2.14
CA ARG A 68 11.08 13.20 -2.75
C ARG A 68 11.88 12.35 -3.75
N LYS A 69 11.60 11.05 -3.77
CA LYS A 69 12.27 10.08 -4.64
C LYS A 69 11.77 10.15 -6.07
N TRP A 70 12.58 9.71 -7.02
CA TRP A 70 12.15 9.58 -8.41
C TRP A 70 11.28 8.33 -8.60
N GLY A 71 9.97 8.46 -8.35
CA GLY A 71 9.03 7.35 -8.48
C GLY A 71 9.29 6.24 -7.46
N PHE A 72 9.51 5.02 -7.96
CA PHE A 72 9.75 3.83 -7.14
C PHE A 72 11.25 3.52 -6.95
N THR A 73 12.11 4.45 -7.33
CA THR A 73 13.55 4.32 -7.11
C THR A 73 13.93 4.69 -5.67
N LYS A 74 15.12 4.28 -5.26
CA LYS A 74 15.69 4.64 -3.95
C LYS A 74 16.27 6.07 -3.92
N PHE A 75 16.52 6.66 -5.09
CA PHE A 75 17.21 7.94 -5.25
C PHE A 75 16.28 9.14 -5.20
N ASN A 76 16.80 10.27 -4.71
CA ASN A 76 16.11 11.54 -4.79
C ASN A 76 16.07 12.05 -6.23
N ARG A 77 15.09 12.91 -6.53
CA ARG A 77 14.91 13.50 -7.86
C ARG A 77 16.15 14.27 -8.35
N THR A 78 16.81 15.03 -7.48
CA THR A 78 18.04 15.78 -7.80
C THR A 78 19.15 14.84 -8.25
N ASP A 79 19.42 13.83 -7.42
CA ASP A 79 20.53 12.89 -7.61
C ASP A 79 20.29 12.06 -8.88
N TYR A 80 19.04 11.63 -9.11
CA TYR A 80 18.66 10.91 -10.32
C TYR A 80 18.87 11.74 -11.59
N LEU A 81 18.57 13.04 -11.57
CA LEU A 81 18.80 13.92 -12.71
C LEU A 81 20.30 14.16 -12.95
N SER A 82 21.10 14.27 -11.88
CA SER A 82 22.55 14.36 -11.99
C SER A 82 23.16 13.10 -12.62
N PHE A 83 22.69 11.91 -12.23
CA PHE A 83 23.14 10.64 -12.82
C PHE A 83 22.67 10.45 -14.27
N LEU A 84 21.58 11.09 -14.67
CA LEU A 84 21.08 11.05 -16.06
C LEU A 84 21.83 12.04 -16.96
N GLY A 85 22.19 13.20 -16.43
CA GLY A 85 22.89 14.27 -17.15
C GLY A 85 24.41 14.05 -17.24
N ALA A 86 25.00 13.40 -16.23
CA ALA A 86 26.33 12.83 -16.38
C ALA A 86 26.21 11.67 -17.39
N THR A 87 27.03 11.67 -18.42
CA THR A 87 27.20 10.60 -19.42
C THR A 87 27.79 9.33 -18.79
N ASP A 88 27.33 8.96 -17.60
CA ASP A 88 27.90 7.91 -16.78
C ASP A 88 26.94 6.72 -16.79
N HIS A 89 27.41 5.62 -17.36
CA HIS A 89 26.67 4.37 -17.58
C HIS A 89 26.28 3.65 -16.27
N TRP A 90 26.48 4.28 -15.11
CA TRP A 90 26.32 3.70 -13.78
C TRP A 90 24.87 3.30 -13.48
N LEU A 91 23.87 4.06 -13.96
CA LEU A 91 22.46 3.70 -13.82
C LEU A 91 22.07 2.46 -14.64
N THR A 92 22.66 2.29 -15.83
CA THR A 92 22.48 1.08 -16.66
C THR A 92 23.30 -0.11 -16.16
N ALA A 93 24.40 0.13 -15.45
CA ALA A 93 25.28 -0.92 -14.92
C ALA A 93 24.77 -1.58 -13.63
N ASN A 94 23.81 -0.98 -12.91
CA ASN A 94 23.22 -1.54 -11.68
C ASN A 94 21.68 -1.47 -11.70
N PRO A 95 21.00 -2.27 -12.56
CA PRO A 95 19.55 -2.25 -12.67
C PRO A 95 18.83 -2.68 -11.38
N ASP A 96 19.48 -3.52 -10.57
CA ASP A 96 18.95 -4.04 -9.30
C ASP A 96 18.77 -2.96 -8.22
N LYS A 97 19.42 -1.79 -8.39
CA LYS A 97 19.32 -0.66 -7.46
C LYS A 97 18.21 0.33 -7.83
N LEU A 98 17.54 0.15 -8.98
CA LEU A 98 16.45 1.01 -9.45
C LEU A 98 15.10 0.69 -8.79
N PHE A 99 14.94 -0.50 -8.20
CA PHE A 99 13.71 -0.96 -7.55
C PHE A 99 13.92 -1.31 -6.07
#